data_AF-A0A1W9WVG3-F1
#
_entry.id   AF-A0A1W9WVG3-F1
#
_cell.length_a   1.000
_cell.length_b   1.000
_cell.length_c   1.000
_cell.angle_alpha   90.00
_cell.angle_beta   90.00
_cell.angle_gamma   90.00
#
_symmetry.space_group_name_H-M   'P 1'
#
loop_
_entity.id
_entity.type
_entity.pdbx_description
1 polymer ?
#
loop_
_entity_poly.entity_id
_entity_poly.type
_entity_poly.pdbx_seq_one_letter_code
_entity_poly.pdbx_strand_id
1 'polypeptide(L)'
;MNLISKKPLSIGDLDSAVIGMIFGVMLPATAPWWLVVVGTFVAVVIGKMIFGGIGSNPFNPALIGMAFLMLSWKMMFDFDAAYLNYEFNFTALAPLAALKFKGASEIAGLFPLGNLIMGKQIGAIGSTFGLGIIFGGIYLILRGYIRWEISISFIAGIVVTALCFNMANPETYGGPIIHLFTGYTLLGAFFLTTENSSSPVNKIPMFIYGFSAGLMIILMRNIGIYPDGTVLAILLLNLINPLIDSIRPKALGKGVHNA
;
A
#
# COMPACT_ATOMS: atom_id res chain seq x y z
N MET A 1 -25.15 16.97 8.75
CA MET A 1 -25.28 16.55 7.34
C MET A 1 -24.07 17.08 6.58
N ASN A 2 -23.45 16.28 5.72
CA ASN A 2 -22.37 16.75 4.86
C ASN A 2 -22.95 17.65 3.77
N LEU A 3 -22.49 18.90 3.70
CA LEU A 3 -23.05 19.91 2.80
C LEU A 3 -22.73 19.63 1.32
N ILE A 4 -21.63 18.93 1.05
CA ILE A 4 -21.16 18.63 -0.30
C ILE A 4 -21.89 17.40 -0.84
N SER A 5 -21.89 16.30 -0.09
CA SER A 5 -22.46 15.02 -0.54
C SER A 5 -23.92 14.81 -0.17
N LYS A 6 -24.51 15.71 0.64
CA LYS A 6 -25.86 15.62 1.20
C LYS A 6 -26.15 14.30 1.97
N LYS A 7 -25.10 13.61 2.43
CA LYS A 7 -25.20 12.38 3.24
C LYS A 7 -25.13 12.70 4.75
N PRO A 8 -25.67 11.82 5.63
CA PRO A 8 -25.47 11.96 7.08
C PRO A 8 -23.98 11.92 7.43
N LEU A 9 -23.59 12.70 8.45
CA LEU A 9 -22.21 12.72 8.92
C LEU A 9 -21.96 11.46 9.77
N SER A 10 -20.93 10.71 9.40
CA SER A 10 -20.51 9.50 10.10
C SER A 10 -19.29 9.84 10.96
N ILE A 11 -19.54 10.17 12.24
CA ILE A 11 -18.52 10.68 13.19
C ILE A 11 -18.19 9.64 14.28
N GLY A 12 -19.14 8.80 14.67
CA GLY A 12 -19.00 7.84 15.79
C GLY A 12 -18.66 6.40 15.39
N ASP A 13 -18.29 6.17 14.14
CA ASP A 13 -18.05 4.83 13.56
C ASP A 13 -16.60 4.33 13.69
N LEU A 14 -15.71 5.16 14.23
CA LEU A 14 -14.26 4.93 14.39
C LEU A 14 -13.48 4.72 13.07
N ASP A 15 -14.10 4.82 11.91
CA ASP A 15 -13.45 4.62 10.62
C ASP A 15 -12.38 5.68 10.35
N SER A 16 -12.67 6.94 10.71
CA SER A 16 -11.67 8.01 10.62
C SER A 16 -10.48 7.78 11.55
N ALA A 17 -10.68 7.10 12.69
CA ALA A 17 -9.59 6.73 13.58
C ALA A 17 -8.74 5.62 12.97
N VAL A 18 -9.35 4.64 12.28
CA VAL A 18 -8.62 3.60 11.53
C VAL A 18 -7.80 4.21 10.40
N ILE A 19 -8.37 5.14 9.62
CA ILE A 19 -7.64 5.88 8.57
C ILE A 19 -6.44 6.60 9.18
N GLY A 20 -6.63 7.29 10.32
CA GLY A 20 -5.55 7.98 11.03
C GLY A 20 -4.46 7.04 11.53
N MET A 21 -4.82 5.86 12.05
CA MET A 21 -3.86 4.84 12.48
C MET A 21 -3.06 4.28 11.30
N ILE A 22 -3.73 3.88 10.21
CA ILE A 22 -3.06 3.36 8.99
C ILE A 22 -2.14 4.43 8.42
N PHE A 23 -2.59 5.68 8.34
CA PHE A 23 -1.76 6.80 7.89
C PHE A 23 -0.55 7.02 8.80
N GLY A 24 -0.74 7.03 10.13
CA GLY A 24 0.32 7.29 11.10
C GLY A 24 1.43 6.23 11.05
N VAL A 25 1.08 4.95 10.88
CA VAL A 25 2.09 3.88 10.76
C VAL A 25 2.88 3.94 9.46
N MET A 26 2.40 4.69 8.46
CA MET A 26 3.13 4.92 7.20
C MET A 26 4.14 6.07 7.30
N LEU A 27 4.18 6.82 8.39
CA LEU A 27 5.15 7.91 8.56
C LEU A 27 6.48 7.40 9.14
N PRO A 28 7.59 8.12 8.94
CA PRO A 28 8.81 7.94 9.72
C PRO A 28 8.57 8.24 11.21
N ALA A 29 9.32 7.60 12.11
CA ALA A 29 9.20 7.86 13.55
C ALA A 29 9.64 9.27 13.96
N THR A 30 10.45 9.93 13.13
CA THR A 30 10.91 11.31 13.31
C THR A 30 10.00 12.36 12.68
N ALA A 31 8.85 11.94 12.12
CA ALA A 31 7.90 12.86 11.51
C ALA A 31 7.45 13.92 12.53
N PRO A 32 7.53 15.22 12.18
CA PRO A 32 7.10 16.27 13.09
C PRO A 32 5.57 16.24 13.24
N TRP A 33 5.07 16.60 14.42
CA TRP A 33 3.65 16.52 14.76
C TRP A 33 2.74 17.26 13.75
N TRP A 34 3.19 18.38 13.19
CA TRP A 34 2.40 19.15 12.23
C TRP A 34 2.19 18.39 10.91
N LEU A 35 3.16 17.57 10.50
CA LEU A 35 3.06 16.76 9.29
C LEU A 35 1.97 15.71 9.45
N VAL A 36 1.89 15.11 10.65
CA VAL A 36 0.83 14.15 11.02
C VAL A 36 -0.55 14.84 10.97
N VAL A 37 -0.68 16.03 11.54
CA VAL A 37 -1.94 16.80 11.55
C VAL A 37 -2.37 17.17 10.14
N VAL A 38 -1.47 17.66 9.29
CA VAL A 38 -1.78 18.03 7.91
C VAL A 38 -2.18 16.79 7.09
N GLY A 39 -1.41 15.71 7.18
CA GLY A 39 -1.71 14.49 6.42
C GLY A 39 -3.00 13.81 6.84
N THR A 40 -3.30 13.75 8.14
CA THR A 40 -4.58 13.23 8.64
C THR A 40 -5.75 14.13 8.24
N PHE A 41 -5.58 15.45 8.26
CA PHE A 41 -6.57 16.39 7.74
C PHE A 41 -6.88 16.12 6.26
N VAL A 42 -5.85 15.98 5.42
CA VAL A 42 -6.03 15.65 3.99
C VAL A 42 -6.69 14.28 3.82
N ALA A 43 -6.23 13.26 4.54
CA ALA A 43 -6.79 11.91 4.44
C ALA A 43 -8.29 11.89 4.80
N VAL A 44 -8.66 12.50 5.93
CA VAL A 44 -10.05 12.47 6.42
C VAL A 44 -10.93 13.45 5.64
N VAL A 45 -10.53 14.71 5.53
CA VAL A 45 -11.38 15.74 4.94
C VAL A 45 -11.46 15.57 3.42
N ILE A 46 -10.30 15.50 2.75
CA ILE A 46 -10.25 15.43 1.29
C ILE A 46 -10.50 13.99 0.82
N GLY A 47 -9.81 13.02 1.41
CA GLY A 47 -9.87 11.62 0.99
C GLY A 47 -11.20 10.92 1.30
N LYS A 48 -11.89 11.31 2.38
CA LYS A 48 -13.15 10.66 2.82
C LYS A 48 -14.36 11.59 2.83
N MET A 49 -14.27 12.74 3.49
CA MET A 49 -15.47 13.56 3.76
C MET A 49 -16.01 14.22 2.49
N ILE A 50 -15.18 14.67 1.54
CA ILE A 50 -15.68 15.25 0.27
C ILE A 50 -16.59 14.28 -0.49
N PHE A 51 -16.29 12.97 -0.45
CA PHE A 51 -17.06 11.93 -1.15
C PHE A 51 -18.28 11.45 -0.37
N GLY A 52 -18.50 11.96 0.83
CA GLY A 52 -19.67 11.68 1.64
C GLY A 52 -19.51 10.62 2.72
N GLY A 53 -18.27 10.35 3.14
CA GLY A 53 -17.98 9.50 4.29
C GLY A 53 -17.83 8.02 3.92
N ILE A 54 -18.10 7.14 4.87
CA ILE A 54 -17.83 5.70 4.74
C ILE A 54 -18.44 5.11 3.47
N GLY A 55 -17.67 4.24 2.81
CA GLY A 55 -18.13 3.44 1.69
C GLY A 55 -18.32 4.21 0.39
N SER A 56 -18.07 5.53 0.39
CA SER A 56 -18.24 6.38 -0.79
C SER A 56 -16.93 6.87 -1.40
N ASN A 57 -15.78 6.55 -0.77
CA ASN A 57 -14.48 7.03 -1.19
C ASN A 57 -13.99 6.23 -2.41
N PRO A 58 -13.75 6.86 -3.58
CA PRO A 58 -13.23 6.16 -4.76
C PRO A 58 -11.76 5.76 -4.61
N PHE A 59 -11.02 6.44 -3.72
CA PHE A 59 -9.61 6.17 -3.41
C PHE A 59 -9.46 5.78 -1.95
N ASN A 60 -8.39 5.06 -1.61
CA ASN A 60 -8.00 4.86 -0.22
C ASN A 60 -7.66 6.22 0.43
N PRO A 61 -8.40 6.68 1.46
CA PRO A 61 -8.20 8.01 2.04
C PRO A 61 -6.82 8.20 2.69
N ALA A 62 -6.28 7.19 3.36
CA ALA A 62 -4.95 7.26 3.98
C ALA A 62 -3.87 7.47 2.91
N LEU A 63 -4.00 6.82 1.76
CA LEU A 63 -3.07 6.98 0.65
C LEU A 63 -3.17 8.35 -0.01
N ILE A 64 -4.35 8.98 -0.05
CA ILE A 64 -4.48 10.37 -0.52
C ILE A 64 -3.69 11.33 0.39
N GLY A 65 -3.81 11.17 1.71
CA GLY A 65 -3.00 11.92 2.67
C GLY A 65 -1.50 11.69 2.48
N MET A 66 -1.08 10.43 2.37
CA MET A 66 0.32 10.08 2.13
C MET A 66 0.85 10.65 0.80
N ALA A 67 0.10 10.49 -0.29
CA ALA A 67 0.52 11.00 -1.60
C ALA A 67 0.67 12.53 -1.59
N PHE A 68 -0.26 13.24 -0.96
CA PHE A 68 -0.15 14.69 -0.78
C PHE A 68 1.15 15.06 -0.06
N LEU A 69 1.42 14.46 1.10
CA LEU A 69 2.63 14.76 1.86
C LEU A 69 3.91 14.38 1.11
N MET A 70 3.95 13.19 0.50
CA MET A 70 5.12 12.71 -0.24
C MET A 70 5.45 13.61 -1.43
N LEU A 71 4.44 14.19 -2.09
CA LEU A 71 4.65 15.10 -3.21
C LEU A 71 5.06 16.50 -2.74
N SER A 72 4.47 17.00 -1.66
CA SER A 72 4.75 18.33 -1.11
C SER A 72 6.06 18.42 -0.32
N TRP A 73 6.40 17.39 0.46
CA TRP A 73 7.57 17.37 1.35
C TRP A 73 8.40 16.10 1.18
N LYS A 74 8.93 15.87 -0.02
CA LYS A 74 9.74 14.69 -0.38
C LYS A 74 10.84 14.35 0.63
N MET A 75 11.54 15.37 1.13
CA MET A 75 12.65 15.20 2.09
C MET A 75 12.21 14.56 3.42
N MET A 76 10.95 14.73 3.83
CA MET A 76 10.42 14.11 5.06
C MET A 76 10.25 12.60 4.93
N PHE A 77 10.28 12.06 3.71
CA PHE A 77 10.15 10.62 3.42
C PHE A 77 11.48 9.99 2.97
N ASP A 78 12.58 10.71 3.14
CA ASP A 78 13.92 10.15 3.05
C ASP A 78 14.25 9.48 4.38
N PHE A 79 14.12 8.15 4.43
CA PHE A 79 14.35 7.39 5.65
C PHE A 79 15.83 7.36 6.06
N ASP A 80 16.77 7.44 5.13
CA ASP A 80 18.20 7.47 5.45
C ASP A 80 18.52 8.77 6.21
N ALA A 81 18.00 9.91 5.72
CA ALA A 81 18.14 11.19 6.39
C ALA A 81 17.35 11.23 7.72
N ALA A 82 16.13 10.68 7.74
CA ALA A 82 15.25 10.68 8.90
C ALA A 82 15.85 9.97 10.12
N TYR A 83 16.68 8.96 9.90
CA TYR A 83 17.30 8.14 10.94
C TYR A 83 18.82 8.33 11.07
N LEU A 84 19.40 9.36 10.44
CA LEU A 84 20.84 9.59 10.38
C LEU A 84 21.53 9.67 11.76
N ASN A 85 20.83 10.23 12.76
CA ASN A 85 21.39 10.44 14.11
C ASN A 85 21.11 9.27 15.07
N TYR A 86 20.63 8.13 14.56
CA TYR A 86 20.31 6.96 15.37
C TYR A 86 21.34 5.86 15.14
N GLU A 87 21.79 5.25 16.24
CA GLU A 87 22.69 4.10 16.19
C GLU A 87 21.88 2.80 16.24
N PHE A 88 22.04 1.97 15.20
CA PHE A 88 21.40 0.66 15.11
C PHE A 88 22.44 -0.46 15.10
N ASN A 89 22.05 -1.62 15.61
CA ASN A 89 22.85 -2.85 15.54
C ASN A 89 22.64 -3.64 14.22
N PHE A 90 22.13 -2.96 13.20
CA PHE A 90 21.86 -3.49 11.86
C PHE A 90 22.12 -2.40 10.81
N THR A 91 22.11 -2.77 9.53
CA THR A 91 22.31 -1.84 8.41
C THR A 91 21.24 -0.75 8.38
N ALA A 92 21.62 0.47 8.76
CA ALA A 92 20.75 1.64 8.77
C ALA A 92 20.67 2.32 7.39
N LEU A 93 20.27 1.55 6.38
CA LEU A 93 20.02 2.04 5.02
C LEU A 93 18.64 1.56 4.54
N ALA A 94 17.88 2.44 3.90
CA ALA A 94 16.56 2.17 3.38
C ALA A 94 16.68 1.18 2.20
N PRO A 95 16.20 -0.07 2.33
CA PRO A 95 16.57 -1.12 1.38
C PRO A 95 16.12 -0.85 -0.06
N LEU A 96 14.95 -0.24 -0.25
CA LEU A 96 14.45 0.12 -1.59
C LEU A 96 15.22 1.27 -2.22
N ALA A 97 15.64 2.26 -1.44
CA ALA A 97 16.46 3.36 -1.93
C ALA A 97 17.87 2.84 -2.29
N ALA A 98 18.47 2.04 -1.41
CA ALA A 98 19.73 1.38 -1.67
C ALA A 98 19.68 0.52 -2.93
N LEU A 99 18.64 -0.32 -3.09
CA LEU A 99 18.46 -1.13 -4.29
C LEU A 99 18.36 -0.28 -5.56
N LYS A 100 17.55 0.79 -5.54
CA LYS A 100 17.34 1.63 -6.71
C LYS A 100 18.59 2.40 -7.14
N PHE A 101 19.31 2.97 -6.18
CA PHE A 101 20.41 3.89 -6.47
C PHE A 101 21.78 3.19 -6.56
N LYS A 102 21.95 2.02 -5.93
CA LYS A 102 23.21 1.26 -5.95
C LYS A 102 23.15 0.00 -6.81
N GLY A 103 21.98 -0.55 -7.05
CA GLY A 103 21.81 -1.84 -7.74
C GLY A 103 21.83 -3.03 -6.78
N ALA A 104 21.42 -4.20 -7.28
CA ALA A 104 21.24 -5.42 -6.50
C ALA A 104 22.57 -6.07 -6.09
N SER A 105 23.61 -5.97 -6.93
CA SER A 105 24.95 -6.52 -6.64
C SER A 105 25.61 -5.83 -5.46
N GLU A 106 25.56 -4.49 -5.41
CA GLU A 106 26.18 -3.67 -4.35
C GLU A 106 25.50 -3.83 -2.99
N ILE A 107 24.21 -4.17 -2.97
CA ILE A 107 23.48 -4.37 -1.72
C ILE A 107 23.39 -5.84 -1.28
N ALA A 108 24.04 -6.75 -2.02
CA ALA A 108 24.03 -8.16 -1.72
C ALA A 108 24.57 -8.42 -0.30
N GLY A 109 23.79 -9.13 0.51
CA GLY A 109 24.17 -9.46 1.90
C GLY A 109 23.94 -8.34 2.92
N LEU A 110 23.67 -7.09 2.52
CA LEU A 110 23.38 -5.99 3.46
C LEU A 110 22.07 -6.19 4.24
N PHE A 111 21.11 -6.88 3.60
CA PHE A 111 19.76 -7.08 4.12
C PHE A 111 19.41 -8.58 4.14
N PRO A 112 19.96 -9.35 5.10
CA PRO A 112 19.64 -10.77 5.20
C PRO A 112 18.15 -10.96 5.54
N LEU A 113 17.56 -12.05 5.04
CA LEU A 113 16.12 -12.33 5.18
C LEU A 113 15.64 -12.25 6.63
N GLY A 114 16.41 -12.81 7.58
CA GLY A 114 16.06 -12.78 9.00
C GLY A 114 15.93 -11.35 9.55
N ASN A 115 16.74 -10.40 9.08
CA ASN A 115 16.65 -9.01 9.47
C ASN A 115 15.41 -8.35 8.87
N LEU A 116 15.14 -8.57 7.58
CA LEU A 116 13.96 -8.03 6.90
C LEU A 116 12.65 -8.49 7.56
N ILE A 117 12.55 -9.79 7.84
CA ILE A 117 11.39 -10.42 8.47
C ILE A 117 11.16 -9.89 9.90
N MET A 118 12.23 -9.67 10.66
CA MET A 118 12.18 -9.16 12.03
C MET A 118 12.16 -7.62 12.12
N GLY A 119 12.12 -6.91 11.00
CA GLY A 119 12.09 -5.44 10.98
C GLY A 119 13.40 -4.76 11.39
N LYS A 120 14.53 -5.46 11.31
CA LYS A 120 15.89 -4.89 11.47
C LYS A 120 16.34 -4.21 10.19
N GLN A 121 15.61 -3.17 9.81
CA GLN A 121 15.80 -2.32 8.65
C GLN A 121 15.16 -0.96 8.94
N ILE A 122 15.61 0.11 8.30
CA ILE A 122 14.95 1.41 8.44
C ILE A 122 13.78 1.55 7.47
N GLY A 123 12.76 2.30 7.87
CA GLY A 123 11.54 2.52 7.09
C GLY A 123 10.47 3.23 7.91
N ALA A 124 9.23 3.15 7.44
CA ALA A 124 8.08 3.66 8.18
C ALA A 124 7.76 2.78 9.40
N ILE A 125 7.11 3.38 10.40
CA ILE A 125 6.86 2.76 11.72
C ILE A 125 6.21 1.37 11.61
N GLY A 126 5.20 1.22 10.76
CA GLY A 126 4.45 -0.04 10.62
C GLY A 126 4.77 -0.84 9.36
N SER A 127 5.85 -0.53 8.65
CA SER A 127 6.21 -1.23 7.40
C SER A 127 7.37 -2.22 7.56
N THR A 128 8.18 -2.09 8.62
CA THR A 128 9.43 -2.83 8.77
C THR A 128 9.23 -4.24 9.35
N PHE A 129 8.36 -4.40 10.35
CA PHE A 129 8.15 -5.68 11.05
C PHE A 129 7.28 -6.65 10.25
N GLY A 130 7.89 -7.33 9.27
CA GLY A 130 7.20 -8.19 8.32
C GLY A 130 6.34 -9.29 8.94
N LEU A 131 6.82 -10.00 9.97
CA LEU A 131 6.02 -11.05 10.64
C LEU A 131 4.76 -10.48 11.27
N GLY A 132 4.86 -9.35 11.98
CA GLY A 132 3.69 -8.73 12.62
C GLY A 132 2.62 -8.35 11.60
N ILE A 133 3.04 -7.78 10.47
CA ILE A 133 2.12 -7.40 9.39
C ILE A 133 1.46 -8.64 8.77
N ILE A 134 2.23 -9.71 8.53
CA ILE A 134 1.70 -10.98 8.00
C ILE A 134 0.71 -11.60 8.98
N PHE A 135 1.03 -11.68 10.27
CA PHE A 135 0.12 -12.21 11.28
C PHE A 135 -1.16 -11.37 11.39
N GLY A 136 -1.04 -10.04 11.38
CA GLY A 136 -2.20 -9.13 11.36
C GLY A 136 -3.06 -9.33 10.11
N GLY A 137 -2.44 -9.44 8.94
CA GLY A 137 -3.12 -9.70 7.68
C GLY A 137 -3.84 -11.04 7.63
N ILE A 138 -3.17 -12.12 8.03
CA ILE A 138 -3.77 -13.46 8.14
C ILE A 138 -4.95 -13.44 9.11
N TYR A 139 -4.79 -12.81 10.27
CA TYR A 139 -5.87 -12.66 11.24
C TYR A 139 -7.10 -11.97 10.61
N LEU A 140 -6.92 -10.86 9.90
CA LEU A 140 -8.02 -10.14 9.25
C LEU A 140 -8.67 -10.95 8.11
N ILE A 141 -7.90 -11.75 7.37
CA ILE A 141 -8.42 -12.69 6.36
C ILE A 141 -9.32 -13.73 7.04
N LEU A 142 -8.83 -14.36 8.12
CA LEU A 142 -9.58 -15.39 8.86
C LEU A 142 -10.87 -14.82 9.48
N ARG A 143 -10.85 -13.55 9.90
CA ARG A 143 -12.02 -12.84 10.41
C ARG A 143 -12.98 -12.35 9.33
N GLY A 144 -12.62 -12.47 8.05
CA GLY A 144 -13.45 -12.05 6.92
C GLY A 144 -13.55 -10.53 6.74
N TYR A 145 -12.66 -9.74 7.37
CA TYR A 145 -12.63 -8.28 7.19
C TYR A 145 -11.96 -7.87 5.88
N ILE A 146 -10.95 -8.63 5.44
CA ILE A 146 -10.23 -8.38 4.19
C ILE A 146 -10.34 -9.57 3.24
N ARG A 147 -10.34 -9.29 1.93
CA ARG A 147 -10.47 -10.29 0.86
C ARG A 147 -9.11 -10.88 0.52
N TRP A 148 -8.94 -12.17 0.79
CA TRP A 148 -7.69 -12.89 0.50
C TRP A 148 -7.38 -12.90 -1.00
N GLU A 149 -8.40 -12.84 -1.87
CA GLU A 149 -8.23 -12.83 -3.32
C GLU A 149 -7.37 -11.63 -3.77
N ILE A 150 -7.62 -10.45 -3.19
CA ILE A 150 -6.84 -9.23 -3.45
C ILE A 150 -5.42 -9.36 -2.87
N SER A 151 -5.30 -9.75 -1.60
CA SER A 151 -3.99 -9.84 -0.94
C SER A 151 -3.04 -10.84 -1.60
N ILE A 152 -3.53 -12.05 -1.92
CA ILE A 152 -2.69 -13.08 -2.54
C ILE A 152 -2.33 -12.71 -3.96
N SER A 153 -3.27 -12.19 -4.76
CA SER A 153 -2.96 -11.75 -6.13
C SER A 153 -1.98 -10.59 -6.16
N PHE A 154 -2.08 -9.66 -5.20
CA PHE A 154 -1.11 -8.58 -5.02
C PHE A 154 0.30 -9.08 -4.75
N ILE A 155 0.46 -10.00 -3.80
CA ILE A 155 1.75 -10.63 -3.51
C ILE A 155 2.26 -11.38 -4.73
N ALA A 156 1.40 -12.13 -5.43
CA ALA A 156 1.76 -12.83 -6.64
C ALA A 156 2.24 -11.89 -7.75
N GLY A 157 1.56 -10.74 -7.95
CA GLY A 157 1.98 -9.71 -8.90
C GLY A 157 3.38 -9.19 -8.61
N ILE A 158 3.68 -8.88 -7.35
CA ILE A 158 5.03 -8.47 -6.93
C ILE A 158 6.05 -9.56 -7.21
N VAL A 159 5.79 -10.79 -6.77
CA VAL A 159 6.76 -11.90 -6.89
C VAL A 159 7.05 -12.19 -8.36
N VAL A 160 6.01 -12.33 -9.18
CA VAL A 160 6.15 -12.64 -10.61
C VAL A 160 6.87 -11.51 -11.33
N THR A 161 6.45 -10.26 -11.16
CA THR A 161 7.09 -9.14 -11.87
C THR A 161 8.53 -8.92 -11.38
N ALA A 162 8.80 -8.99 -10.08
CA ALA A 162 10.16 -8.87 -9.56
C ALA A 162 11.09 -9.97 -10.08
N LEU A 163 10.60 -11.22 -10.15
CA LEU A 163 11.36 -12.32 -10.74
C LEU A 163 11.68 -12.07 -12.22
N CYS A 164 10.72 -11.59 -13.01
CA CYS A 164 10.97 -11.26 -14.42
C CYS A 164 12.08 -10.21 -14.58
N PHE A 165 12.06 -9.14 -13.78
CA PHE A 165 13.11 -8.11 -13.82
C PHE A 165 14.46 -8.65 -13.34
N ASN A 166 14.48 -9.38 -12.23
CA ASN A 166 15.71 -9.98 -11.70
C ASN A 166 16.32 -10.98 -12.69
N MET A 167 15.52 -11.80 -13.37
CA MET A 167 16.02 -12.71 -14.41
C MET A 167 16.57 -11.96 -15.64
N ALA A 168 16.01 -10.79 -15.96
CA ALA A 168 16.47 -9.97 -17.09
C ALA A 168 17.81 -9.28 -16.80
N ASN A 169 18.02 -8.77 -15.58
CA ASN A 169 19.31 -8.25 -15.14
C ASN A 169 19.44 -8.39 -13.60
N PRO A 170 20.11 -9.46 -13.12
CA PRO A 170 20.26 -9.71 -11.69
C PRO A 170 21.19 -8.73 -10.96
N GLU A 171 22.06 -8.02 -11.68
CA GLU A 171 22.99 -7.04 -11.10
C GLU A 171 22.26 -5.74 -10.74
N THR A 172 21.31 -5.34 -11.58
CA THR A 172 20.53 -4.11 -11.37
C THR A 172 19.28 -4.36 -10.52
N TYR A 173 18.51 -5.41 -10.81
CA TYR A 173 17.19 -5.60 -10.22
C TYR A 173 17.21 -6.64 -9.11
N GLY A 174 16.65 -6.30 -7.96
CA GLY A 174 16.59 -7.19 -6.79
C GLY A 174 15.61 -8.34 -6.97
N GLY A 175 15.87 -9.46 -6.29
CA GLY A 175 14.97 -10.60 -6.27
C GLY A 175 13.63 -10.31 -5.56
N PRO A 176 12.64 -11.21 -5.62
CA PRO A 176 11.30 -10.96 -5.07
C PRO A 176 11.29 -10.76 -3.55
N ILE A 177 12.22 -11.37 -2.82
CA ILE A 177 12.28 -11.32 -1.36
C ILE A 177 12.46 -9.89 -0.84
N ILE A 178 13.39 -9.12 -1.43
CA ILE A 178 13.63 -7.74 -0.98
C ILE A 178 12.38 -6.91 -1.22
N HIS A 179 11.73 -7.05 -2.37
CA HIS A 179 10.51 -6.30 -2.67
C HIS A 179 9.34 -6.69 -1.77
N LEU A 180 9.25 -7.95 -1.32
CA LEU A 180 8.17 -8.43 -0.47
C LEU A 180 8.27 -7.89 0.96
N PHE A 181 9.47 -7.89 1.56
CA PHE A 181 9.67 -7.54 2.97
C PHE A 181 10.17 -6.12 3.23
N THR A 182 10.17 -5.25 2.21
CA THR A 182 10.64 -3.87 2.35
C THR A 182 9.61 -2.87 1.84
N GLY A 183 9.72 -1.63 2.30
CA GLY A 183 8.76 -0.57 2.01
C GLY A 183 7.35 -0.92 2.48
N TYR A 184 6.34 -0.31 1.87
CA TYR A 184 4.94 -0.52 2.25
C TYR A 184 4.33 -1.79 1.66
N THR A 185 5.10 -2.75 1.14
CA THR A 185 4.55 -3.89 0.39
C THR A 185 3.54 -4.71 1.18
N LEU A 186 3.92 -5.21 2.36
CA LEU A 186 3.04 -6.06 3.16
C LEU A 186 1.85 -5.28 3.72
N LEU A 187 2.08 -4.01 4.09
CA LEU A 187 1.00 -3.10 4.46
C LEU A 187 0.02 -2.90 3.28
N GLY A 188 0.57 -2.76 2.08
CA GLY A 188 -0.11 -2.71 0.79
C GLY A 188 -1.03 -3.91 0.59
N ALA A 189 -0.48 -5.10 0.76
CA ALA A 189 -1.16 -6.37 0.53
C ALA A 189 -2.35 -6.58 1.47
N PHE A 190 -2.22 -6.23 2.75
CA PHE A 190 -3.19 -6.61 3.77
C PHE A 190 -4.10 -5.47 4.25
N PHE A 191 -3.65 -4.21 4.17
CA PHE A 191 -4.34 -3.08 4.80
C PHE A 191 -4.72 -1.97 3.83
N LEU A 192 -4.02 -1.81 2.70
CA LEU A 192 -4.24 -0.67 1.81
C LEU A 192 -5.06 -1.03 0.56
N THR A 193 -4.72 -2.15 -0.10
CA THR A 193 -5.40 -2.60 -1.33
C THR A 193 -6.77 -3.21 -1.07
N THR A 194 -6.98 -3.70 0.15
CA THR A 194 -8.19 -4.38 0.63
C THR A 194 -9.24 -3.42 1.18
N GLU A 195 -9.08 -2.11 0.95
CA GLU A 195 -10.02 -1.08 1.37
C GLU A 195 -11.39 -1.26 0.69
N ASN A 196 -12.45 -1.42 1.48
CA ASN A 196 -13.76 -1.88 0.99
C ASN A 196 -14.43 -0.90 0.02
N SER A 197 -14.21 0.41 0.17
CA SER A 197 -14.88 1.40 -0.69
C SER A 197 -14.23 1.57 -2.06
N SER A 198 -12.96 1.20 -2.19
CA SER A 198 -12.11 1.54 -3.34
C SER A 198 -11.57 0.32 -4.08
N SER A 199 -11.96 -0.88 -3.66
CA SER A 199 -11.57 -2.17 -4.24
C SER A 199 -12.79 -2.89 -4.87
N PRO A 200 -12.58 -3.86 -5.78
CA PRO A 200 -13.68 -4.52 -6.47
C PRO A 200 -14.33 -5.59 -5.59
N VAL A 201 -15.59 -5.94 -5.90
CA VAL A 201 -16.40 -6.85 -5.05
C VAL A 201 -16.56 -8.26 -5.63
N ASN A 202 -16.20 -8.47 -6.90
CA ASN A 202 -16.31 -9.76 -7.58
C ASN A 202 -14.95 -10.49 -7.65
N LYS A 203 -14.97 -11.83 -7.58
CA LYS A 203 -13.75 -12.66 -7.52
C LYS A 203 -12.76 -12.40 -8.66
N ILE A 204 -13.22 -12.40 -9.92
CA ILE A 204 -12.34 -12.21 -11.08
C ILE A 204 -11.71 -10.79 -11.05
N PRO A 205 -12.49 -9.71 -10.93
CA PRO A 205 -11.97 -8.36 -10.67
C PRO A 205 -10.96 -8.27 -9.52
N MET A 206 -11.19 -8.95 -8.39
CA MET A 206 -10.26 -8.94 -7.24
C MET A 206 -8.88 -9.48 -7.61
N PHE A 207 -8.80 -10.60 -8.32
CA PHE A 207 -7.53 -11.17 -8.76
C PHE A 207 -6.81 -10.24 -9.75
N ILE A 208 -7.54 -9.65 -10.70
CA ILE A 208 -6.97 -8.72 -11.69
C ILE A 208 -6.46 -7.46 -10.99
N TYR A 209 -7.25 -6.89 -10.10
CA TYR A 209 -6.93 -5.68 -9.35
C TYR A 209 -5.67 -5.86 -8.49
N GLY A 210 -5.63 -6.91 -7.66
CA GLY A 210 -4.47 -7.15 -6.80
C GLY A 210 -3.22 -7.43 -7.61
N PHE A 211 -3.27 -8.35 -8.59
CA PHE A 211 -2.11 -8.65 -9.45
C PHE A 211 -1.58 -7.41 -10.17
N SER A 212 -2.47 -6.59 -10.72
CA SER A 212 -2.10 -5.37 -11.44
C SER A 212 -1.49 -4.32 -10.51
N ALA A 213 -1.98 -4.19 -9.27
CA ALA A 213 -1.38 -3.33 -8.27
C ALA A 213 0.04 -3.80 -7.92
N GLY A 214 0.24 -5.09 -7.68
CA GLY A 214 1.57 -5.65 -7.39
C GLY A 214 2.56 -5.47 -8.54
N LEU A 215 2.12 -5.71 -9.77
CA LEU A 215 2.90 -5.47 -10.98
C LEU A 215 3.29 -3.99 -11.10
N MET A 216 2.33 -3.07 -10.90
CA MET A 216 2.58 -1.64 -11.03
C MET A 216 3.59 -1.13 -9.99
N ILE A 217 3.60 -1.70 -8.78
CA ILE A 217 4.60 -1.37 -7.75
C ILE A 217 6.01 -1.70 -8.24
N ILE A 218 6.23 -2.88 -8.80
CA ILE A 218 7.55 -3.26 -9.29
C ILE A 218 8.00 -2.38 -10.46
N LEU A 219 7.08 -2.07 -11.39
CA LEU A 219 7.37 -1.11 -12.46
C LEU A 219 7.81 0.25 -11.91
N MET A 220 7.11 0.78 -10.91
CA MET A 220 7.47 2.05 -10.28
C MET A 220 8.79 1.98 -9.51
N ARG A 221 9.08 0.87 -8.83
CA ARG A 221 10.33 0.69 -8.09
C ARG A 221 11.54 0.61 -9.02
N ASN A 222 11.42 -0.13 -10.12
CA ASN A 222 12.52 -0.36 -11.05
C ASN A 222 12.69 0.77 -12.08
N ILE A 223 11.60 1.31 -12.61
CA ILE A 223 11.62 2.29 -13.72
C ILE A 223 11.23 3.70 -13.25
N GLY A 224 10.34 3.82 -12.26
CA GLY A 224 9.83 5.10 -11.78
C GLY A 224 10.88 5.95 -11.06
N ILE A 225 10.50 7.14 -10.62
CA ILE A 225 11.42 8.07 -9.92
C ILE A 225 11.52 7.74 -8.42
N TYR A 226 10.46 7.22 -7.82
CA TYR A 226 10.41 6.96 -6.38
C TYR A 226 11.00 5.58 -6.02
N PRO A 227 11.73 5.45 -4.90
CA PRO A 227 12.18 4.16 -4.36
C PRO A 227 11.05 3.22 -3.98
N ASP A 228 9.97 3.75 -3.40
CA ASP A 228 8.77 2.97 -3.12
C ASP A 228 7.60 3.41 -3.99
N GLY A 229 7.03 2.47 -4.73
CA GLY A 229 5.90 2.69 -5.65
C GLY A 229 4.53 2.41 -5.03
N THR A 230 4.45 1.85 -3.80
CA THR A 230 3.19 1.31 -3.25
C THR A 230 2.06 2.33 -3.19
N VAL A 231 2.29 3.52 -2.65
CA VAL A 231 1.24 4.54 -2.48
C VAL A 231 0.63 4.94 -3.82
N LEU A 232 1.47 5.30 -4.79
CA LEU A 232 1.03 5.80 -6.09
C LEU A 232 0.42 4.68 -6.96
N ALA A 233 0.99 3.48 -6.90
CA ALA A 233 0.46 2.33 -7.63
C ALA A 233 -0.96 1.97 -7.17
N ILE A 234 -1.20 1.92 -5.86
CA ILE A 234 -2.54 1.59 -5.33
C ILE A 234 -3.54 2.69 -5.68
N LEU A 235 -3.17 3.96 -5.57
CA LEU A 235 -4.06 5.07 -5.97
C LEU A 235 -4.41 5.02 -7.46
N LEU A 236 -3.45 4.67 -8.31
CA LEU A 236 -3.71 4.46 -9.74
C LEU A 236 -4.68 3.28 -9.96
N LEU A 237 -4.53 2.19 -9.20
CA LEU A 237 -5.44 1.06 -9.31
C LEU A 237 -6.83 1.36 -8.76
N ASN A 238 -6.95 2.19 -7.70
CA ASN A 238 -8.24 2.72 -7.25
C ASN A 238 -8.93 3.52 -8.37
N LEU A 239 -8.18 4.32 -9.14
CA LEU A 239 -8.72 5.07 -10.29
C LEU A 239 -9.30 4.14 -11.36
N ILE A 240 -8.63 3.03 -11.65
CA ILE A 240 -9.00 2.07 -12.70
C ILE A 240 -10.02 1.03 -12.18
N ASN A 241 -10.19 0.91 -10.86
CA ASN A 241 -11.07 -0.08 -10.24
C ASN A 241 -12.50 -0.09 -10.81
N PRO A 242 -13.18 1.04 -11.10
CA PRO A 242 -14.51 1.01 -11.70
C PRO A 242 -14.55 0.28 -13.06
N LEU A 243 -13.48 0.34 -13.84
CA LEU A 243 -13.35 -0.39 -15.10
C LEU A 243 -13.12 -1.88 -14.85
N ILE A 244 -12.32 -2.24 -13.86
CA ILE A 244 -12.07 -3.64 -13.50
C ILE A 244 -13.34 -4.29 -12.92
N ASP A 245 -14.07 -3.59 -12.05
CA ASP A 245 -15.33 -4.06 -11.45
C ASP A 245 -16.50 -4.12 -12.46
N SER A 246 -16.35 -3.52 -13.64
CA SER A 246 -17.29 -3.70 -14.75
C SER A 246 -17.29 -5.13 -15.31
N ILE A 247 -16.24 -5.91 -15.04
CA ILE A 247 -16.15 -7.33 -15.38
C ILE A 247 -17.05 -8.12 -14.42
N ARG A 248 -18.36 -8.08 -14.70
CA ARG A 248 -19.38 -8.75 -13.90
C ARG A 248 -19.83 -10.04 -14.59
N PRO A 249 -20.09 -11.11 -13.83
CA PRO A 249 -20.74 -12.29 -14.39
C PRO A 249 -22.11 -11.87 -14.96
N LYS A 250 -22.49 -12.42 -16.12
CA LYS A 250 -23.82 -12.20 -16.69
C LYS A 250 -24.88 -12.63 -15.67
N ALA A 251 -25.84 -11.75 -15.38
CA ALA A 251 -26.95 -12.09 -14.50
C ALA A 251 -27.73 -13.27 -15.10
N LEU A 252 -27.61 -14.45 -14.47
CA LEU A 252 -28.42 -15.61 -14.80
C LEU A 252 -29.82 -15.34 -14.24
N GLY A 253 -30.77 -14.94 -15.11
CA GLY A 253 -32.14 -14.69 -14.65
C GLY A 253 -33.09 -13.87 -15.53
N LYS A 254 -32.71 -13.39 -16.72
CA LYS A 254 -33.69 -12.85 -17.68
C LYS A 254 -34.21 -13.97 -18.59
N GLY A 255 -35.12 -14.79 -18.05
CA GLY A 255 -35.72 -15.90 -18.79
C GLY A 255 -36.97 -16.51 -18.17
N VAL A 256 -37.58 -15.90 -17.14
CA VAL A 256 -38.93 -16.31 -16.71
C VAL A 256 -39.94 -15.47 -17.48
N HIS A 257 -40.25 -15.90 -18.69
CA HIS A 257 -41.50 -15.53 -19.34
C HIS A 257 -42.61 -16.20 -18.54
N ASN A 258 -43.25 -15.45 -17.65
CA ASN A 258 -44.58 -15.83 -17.17
C ASN A 258 -45.53 -15.60 -18.36
N ALA A 259 -45.80 -16.67 -19.10
CA ALA A 259 -46.91 -16.77 -20.05
C ALA A 259 -48.18 -17.18 -19.31
#